data_AF-A0A3D6CKB7-F1
#
_entry.id   AF-A0A3D6CKB7-F1
#
_cell.length_a   1.000
_cell.length_b   1.000
_cell.length_c   1.000
_cell.angle_alpha   90.00
_cell.angle_beta   90.00
_cell.angle_gamma   90.00
#
_symmetry.space_group_name_H-M   'P 1'
#
loop_
_entity.id
_entity.type
_entity.pdbx_description
1 polymer ?
#
loop_
_entity_poly.entity_id
_entity_poly.type
_entity_poly.pdbx_seq_one_letter_code
_entity_poly.pdbx_strand_id
1 'polypeptide(L)' 'MRNKNVNLFIVAFAVITIIASLVKDNPTNDLFGYEVDSWFVRILWLLIGLVSYKRYKDKKEEEAN' A
#
# COMPACT_ATOMS: atom_id res chain seq x y z
N MET A 1 6.44 19.66 -9.16
CA MET A 1 6.41 19.58 -7.67
C MET A 1 5.53 18.40 -7.26
N ARG A 2 6.10 17.23 -6.94
CA ARG A 2 5.32 16.04 -6.54
C ARG A 2 4.96 16.19 -5.06
N ASN A 3 3.74 16.68 -4.77
CA ASN A 3 3.25 16.98 -3.42
C ASN A 3 3.53 15.83 -2.45
N LYS A 4 4.39 16.08 -1.43
CA LYS A 4 4.74 15.13 -0.34
C LYS A 4 3.48 14.50 0.28
N ASN A 5 2.38 15.26 0.33
CA ASN A 5 1.09 14.86 0.88
C ASN A 5 0.46 13.67 0.14
N VAL A 6 0.63 13.56 -1.18
CA VAL A 6 0.06 12.45 -1.97
C VAL A 6 0.80 11.14 -1.70
N ASN A 7 2.13 11.21 -1.54
CA ASN A 7 2.93 10.02 -1.26
C ASN A 7 2.64 9.48 0.16
N LEU A 8 2.41 10.38 1.12
CA LEU A 8 2.01 10.00 2.47
C LEU A 8 0.60 9.41 2.50
N PHE A 9 -0.33 9.99 1.73
CA PHE A 9 -1.69 9.47 1.58
C PHE A 9 -1.72 8.05 1.01
N ILE A 10 -0.94 7.78 -0.05
CA ILE A 10 -0.86 6.45 -0.64
C ILE A 10 -0.33 5.41 0.36
N VAL A 11 0.68 5.77 1.15
CA VAL A 11 1.22 4.89 2.20
C VAL A 11 0.18 4.63 3.30
N ALA A 12 -0.50 5.67 3.78
CA ALA A 12 -1.54 5.54 4.79
C ALA A 12 -2.73 4.70 4.30
N PHE A 13 -3.16 4.93 3.05
CA PHE A 13 -4.22 4.17 2.41
C PHE A 13 -3.85 2.70 2.31
N ALA A 14 -2.64 2.38 1.83
CA ALA A 14 -2.14 1.00 1.75
C ALA A 14 -2.15 0.28 3.11
N VAL A 15 -1.69 0.94 4.18
CA VAL A 15 -1.70 0.37 5.53
C VAL A 15 -3.13 0.09 6.01
N ILE A 16 -4.05 1.03 5.82
CA ILE A 16 -5.46 0.86 6.19
C ILE A 16 -6.09 -0.30 5.42
N THR A 17 -5.81 -0.42 4.12
CA THR A 17 -6.36 -1.52 3.30
C THR A 17 -5.82 -2.88 3.72
N ILE A 18 -4.54 -2.97 4.10
CA ILE A 18 -3.96 -4.21 4.66
C ILE A 18 -4.67 -4.58 5.97
N ILE A 19 -4.84 -3.63 6.89
CA ILE A 19 -5.51 -3.86 8.19
C ILE A 19 -6.96 -4.29 7.97
N ALA A 20 -7.70 -3.61 7.09
CA ALA A 20 -9.07 -3.98 6.75
C ALA A 20 -9.15 -5.39 6.15
N SER A 21 -8.17 -5.81 5.34
CA SER A 21 -8.09 -7.16 4.78
C SER A 21 -7.78 -8.25 5.82
N LEU A 22 -7.20 -7.88 6.97
CA LEU A 22 -6.91 -8.82 8.07
C LEU A 22 -8.10 -8.97 9.01
N VAL A 23 -8.94 -7.95 9.15
CA VAL A 23 -10.15 -7.97 10.00
C VAL A 23 -11.30 -8.73 9.33
N LYS A 24 -11.40 -8.68 7.99
CA LYS A 24 -12.34 -9.51 7.23
C LYS A 24 -11.67 -10.83 6.84
N ASP A 25 -12.01 -11.90 7.54
CA ASP A 25 -11.55 -13.27 7.25
C ASP A 25 -12.35 -13.90 6.09
N ASN A 26 -12.59 -13.12 5.03
CA ASN A 26 -13.24 -13.60 3.84
C ASN A 26 -12.19 -14.20 2.89
N PRO A 27 -12.41 -15.41 2.35
CA PRO A 27 -11.46 -16.06 1.44
C PRO A 27 -11.29 -15.29 0.12
N THR A 28 -12.31 -14.55 -0.29
CA THR A 28 -12.31 -13.70 -1.48
C THR A 28 -12.64 -12.25 -1.13
N ASN A 29 -12.01 -11.31 -1.83
CA ASN A 29 -12.29 -9.88 -1.77
C ASN A 29 -12.77 -9.41 -3.14
N ASP A 30 -13.79 -8.56 -3.14
CA ASP A 30 -14.25 -7.89 -4.37
C ASP A 30 -13.34 -6.70 -4.67
N LEU A 31 -12.58 -6.79 -5.76
CA LEU A 31 -11.78 -5.70 -6.31
C LEU A 31 -12.30 -5.36 -7.71
N PHE A 32 -12.77 -4.13 -7.88
CA PHE A 32 -13.27 -3.61 -9.16
C PHE A 32 -14.44 -4.43 -9.76
N GLY A 33 -15.25 -5.10 -8.92
CA GLY A 33 -16.38 -5.93 -9.36
C GLY A 33 -15.98 -7.37 -9.70
N TYR A 34 -14.75 -7.77 -9.37
CA TYR A 34 -14.24 -9.12 -9.54
C TYR A 34 -13.90 -9.72 -8.17
N GLU A 35 -14.33 -10.96 -7.93
CA GLU A 35 -13.87 -11.73 -6.77
C GLU A 35 -12.43 -12.18 -7.00
N VAL A 36 -11.53 -11.70 -6.14
CA VAL A 36 -10.10 -12.00 -6.18
C VAL A 36 -9.70 -12.63 -4.86
N ASP A 37 -8.75 -13.57 -4.90
CA ASP A 37 -8.22 -14.21 -3.70
C ASP A 37 -7.66 -13.15 -2.73
N SER A 38 -8.06 -13.23 -1.46
CA SER A 38 -7.67 -12.26 -0.43
C SER A 38 -6.15 -12.21 -0.21
N TRP A 39 -5.41 -13.30 -0.43
CA TRP A 39 -3.96 -13.30 -0.40
C TRP A 39 -3.35 -12.50 -1.54
N PHE A 40 -3.96 -12.53 -2.72
CA PHE A 40 -3.49 -11.75 -3.86
C PHE A 40 -3.56 -10.25 -3.56
N VAL A 41 -4.66 -9.82 -2.95
CA VAL A 41 -4.86 -8.42 -2.51
C VAL A 41 -3.82 -8.03 -1.46
N ARG A 42 -3.56 -8.90 -0.48
CA ARG A 42 -2.56 -8.69 0.57
C ARG A 42 -1.15 -8.53 -0.01
N ILE A 43 -0.75 -9.41 -0.92
CA ILE A 43 0.57 -9.36 -1.59
C ILE A 43 0.70 -8.08 -2.42
N LEU A 44 -0.34 -7.70 -3.17
CA LEU A 44 -0.35 -6.47 -3.96
C LEU A 44 -0.11 -5.24 -3.08
N TRP A 45 -0.82 -5.14 -1.95
CA TRP A 45 -0.63 -4.03 -1.02
C TRP A 45 0.73 -4.04 -0.34
N LEU A 46 1.27 -5.21 -0.02
CA LEU A 46 2.63 -5.35 0.52
C LEU A 46 3.69 -4.83 -0.45
N LEU A 47 3.56 -5.17 -1.74
CA LEU A 47 4.46 -4.69 -2.80
C LEU A 47 4.38 -3.17 -2.96
N ILE A 48 3.18 -2.60 -2.98
CA ILE A 48 2.96 -1.14 -3.04
C ILE A 48 3.60 -0.47 -1.82
N GLY A 49 3.42 -1.05 -0.64
CA GLY A 49 4.03 -0.59 0.61
C GLY A 49 5.56 -0.58 0.55
N LEU A 50 6.18 -1.68 0.10
CA LEU A 50 7.63 -1.81 -0.04
C LEU A 50 8.22 -0.82 -1.04
N VAL A 51 7.61 -0.69 -2.22
CA VAL A 51 8.07 0.29 -3.24
C VAL A 51 7.93 1.71 -2.72
N SER A 52 6.83 2.02 -2.04
CA SER A 52 6.60 3.34 -1.45
C SER A 52 7.59 3.66 -0.33
N TYR A 53 7.89 2.67 0.52
CA TYR A 53 8.89 2.80 1.57
C TYR A 53 10.30 3.01 1.01
N LYS A 54 10.70 2.22 0.01
CA LYS A 54 11.99 2.40 -0.67
C LYS A 54 12.12 3.81 -1.26
N ARG A 55 11.10 4.28 -2.00
CA ARG A 55 11.06 5.65 -2.53
C ARG A 55 11.06 6.74 -1.45
N TYR A 56 10.54 6.45 -0.26
CA TYR A 56 10.62 7.38 0.87
C TYR A 56 12.03 7.43 1.45
N LYS A 57 12.68 6.27 1.60
CA LYS A 57 14.05 6.16 2.10
C LYS A 57 15.05 6.82 1.14
N ASP A 58 14.98 6.53 -0.15
CA ASP A 58 15.88 7.10 -1.16
C ASP A 58 15.81 8.64 -1.15
N LYS A 59 14.60 9.21 -1.00
CA LYS A 59 14.42 10.66 -0.86
C LYS A 59 14.98 11.24 0.44
N LYS A 60 14.97 10.47 1.52
CA LYS A 60 15.55 10.90 2.80
C LYS A 60 17.07 10.90 2.76
N GLU A 61 17.68 9.97 2.02
CA GLU A 61 19.12 9.98 1.75
C GLU A 61 19.53 11.13 0.83
N GLU A 62 18.73 11.48 -0.19
CA GLU A 62 18.95 12.68 -1.01
C GLU A 62 18.80 14.00 -0.24
N GLU A 63 17.93 14.07 0.78
CA GLU A 63 17.76 15.25 1.64
C GLU A 63 18.86 15.38 2.71
N ALA A 64 19.66 14.33 2.94
CA ALA A 64 20.71 14.28 3.96
C ALA A 64 22.14 14.53 3.42
N ASN A 65 22.28 14.67 2.10
CA ASN A 65 23.53 14.93 1.37
C ASN A 65 23.52 16.36 0.81
#